data_AF-A0A5C4X0M1-F1
#
_entry.id   AF-A0A5C4X0M1-F1
#
_cell.length_a   1.000
_cell.length_b   1.000
_cell.length_c   1.000
_cell.angle_alpha   90.00
_cell.angle_beta   90.00
_cell.angle_gamma   90.00
#
_symmetry.space_group_name_H-M   'P 1'
#
loop_
_entity.id
_entity.type
_entity.pdbx_description
1 polymer ?
#
loop_
_entity_poly.entity_id
_entity_poly.type
_entity_poly.pdbx_seq_one_letter_code
_entity_poly.pdbx_strand_id
1 'polypeptide(L)' 'MREVPPVSAPPERTGRLAGGVVMVDVAREAGVSQKTVSRVLNESPQVRPEVRERVL' A
#
# COMPACT_ATOMS: atom_id res chain seq x y z
N MET A 1 -30.49 19.29 -18.91
CA MET A 1 -29.52 19.84 -17.93
C MET A 1 -29.07 18.69 -17.04
N ARG A 2 -27.89 18.13 -17.30
CA ARG A 2 -27.25 17.12 -16.43
C ARG A 2 -26.06 17.80 -15.79
N GLU A 3 -26.19 18.16 -14.53
CA GLU A 3 -25.04 18.54 -13.72
C GLU A 3 -24.52 17.25 -13.09
N VAL A 4 -23.37 16.79 -13.59
CA VAL A 4 -22.62 15.69 -12.99
C VAL A 4 -21.83 16.33 -11.86
N PRO A 5 -22.04 15.95 -10.58
CA PRO A 5 -21.27 16.54 -9.49
C PRO A 5 -19.78 16.20 -9.69
N PRO A 6 -18.85 17.12 -9.39
CA PRO A 6 -17.44 16.82 -9.44
C PRO A 6 -17.17 15.67 -8.46
N VAL A 7 -16.58 14.59 -8.97
CA VAL A 7 -16.05 13.51 -8.14
C VAL A 7 -15.17 14.14 -7.06
N SER A 8 -15.60 14.03 -5.80
CA SER A 8 -14.87 14.55 -4.65
C SER A 8 -13.44 14.05 -4.72
N ALA A 9 -12.49 15.00 -4.67
CA ALA A 9 -11.07 14.72 -4.64
C ALA A 9 -10.77 13.58 -3.63
N PRO A 10 -9.82 12.68 -3.93
CA PRO A 10 -9.39 11.68 -2.95
C PRO A 10 -9.03 12.41 -1.65
N PRO A 11 -9.37 11.85 -0.48
CA PRO A 11 -9.14 12.54 0.79
C PRO A 11 -7.68 12.96 0.84
N GLU A 12 -7.46 14.27 0.96
CA GLU A 12 -6.14 14.82 1.23
C GLU A 12 -5.61 14.06 2.44
N ARG A 13 -4.49 13.35 2.25
CA ARG A 13 -3.92 12.48 3.28
C ARG A 13 -3.40 13.34 4.43
N THR A 14 -4.31 13.74 5.32
CA THR A 14 -4.04 14.20 6.67
C THR A 14 -3.33 13.06 7.38
N GLY A 15 -1.99 13.13 7.40
CA GLY A 15 -1.16 12.13 8.04
C GLY A 15 0.32 12.50 8.18
N ARG A 16 0.73 13.74 7.86
CA ARG A 16 2.14 14.16 8.00
C ARG A 16 2.56 14.57 9.42
N LEU A 17 1.90 14.04 10.46
CA LEU A 17 2.31 14.25 11.87
C LEU A 17 2.21 13.00 12.79
N ALA A 18 2.13 11.77 12.26
CA ALA A 18 2.20 10.54 13.05
C ALA A 18 3.20 9.55 12.40
N GLY A 19 4.46 9.57 12.84
CA GLY A 19 5.64 9.11 12.08
C GLY A 19 5.85 7.60 11.97
N GLY A 20 4.90 6.86 11.39
CA GLY A 20 5.05 5.44 11.07
C GLY A 20 5.11 5.18 9.57
N VAL A 21 6.05 4.33 9.14
CA VAL A 21 6.03 3.73 7.79
C VAL A 21 4.83 2.80 7.69
N VAL A 22 3.99 2.95 6.66
CA VAL A 22 2.83 2.07 6.45
C VAL A 22 3.09 1.06 5.34
N MET A 23 2.31 -0.04 5.31
CA MET A 23 2.49 -1.11 4.32
C MET A 23 2.40 -0.64 2.85
N VAL A 24 1.69 0.46 2.59
CA VAL A 24 1.61 1.04 1.24
C VAL A 24 2.96 1.61 0.80
N ASP A 25 3.74 2.16 1.73
CA ASP A 25 5.06 2.71 1.43
C ASP A 25 6.04 1.57 1.14
N VAL A 26 6.03 0.52 1.97
CA VAL A 26 6.82 -0.71 1.73
C VAL A 26 6.47 -1.35 0.39
N ALA A 27 5.18 -1.40 0.06
CA ALA A 27 4.73 -1.96 -1.21
C ALA A 27 5.24 -1.17 -2.43
N ARG A 28 5.25 0.16 -2.32
CA ARG A 28 5.78 1.05 -3.37
C ARG A 28 7.28 0.86 -3.54
N GLU A 29 8.02 0.82 -2.45
CA GLU A 29 9.48 0.68 -2.46
C GLU A 29 9.90 -0.69 -3.01
N ALA A 30 9.26 -1.77 -2.56
CA ALA A 30 9.55 -3.13 -3.01
C ALA A 30 8.97 -3.47 -4.41
N GLY A 31 8.20 -2.56 -5.01
CA GLY A 31 7.57 -2.78 -6.32
C GLY A 31 6.50 -3.88 -6.31
N VAL A 32 5.75 -4.02 -5.21
CA VAL A 32 4.73 -5.06 -5.04
C VAL A 32 3.37 -4.47 -4.65
N SER A 33 2.33 -5.32 -4.60
CA SER A 33 1.03 -4.92 -4.06
C SER A 33 1.03 -4.90 -2.53
N GLN A 34 0.21 -4.04 -1.91
CA GLN A 34 0.01 -4.06 -0.45
C GLN A 34 -0.45 -5.44 0.06
N LYS A 35 -1.25 -6.16 -0.73
CA LYS A 35 -1.66 -7.55 -0.44
C LYS A 35 -0.45 -8.49 -0.35
N THR A 36 0.57 -8.27 -1.18
CA THR A 36 1.82 -9.02 -1.13
C THR A 36 2.59 -8.75 0.16
N VAL A 37 2.69 -7.49 0.57
CA VAL A 37 3.33 -7.12 1.86
C VAL A 37 2.57 -7.77 3.03
N SER A 38 1.24 -7.72 3.03
CA SER A 38 0.42 -8.42 4.03
C SER A 38 0.70 -9.93 4.04
N ARG A 39 0.80 -10.58 2.87
CA ARG A 39 1.16 -12.00 2.79
C ARG A 39 2.56 -12.29 3.33
N VAL A 40 3.54 -11.42 3.09
CA VAL A 40 4.90 -11.55 3.64
C VAL A 40 4.89 -11.46 5.16
N LEU A 41 4.19 -10.47 5.71
CA LEU A 41 4.07 -10.27 7.16
C LEU A 41 3.34 -11.42 7.85
N ASN A 42 2.38 -12.05 7.18
CA ASN A 42 1.68 -13.24 7.66
C ASN A 42 2.36 -14.55 7.24
N GLU A 43 3.60 -14.47 6.77
CA GLU A 43 4.44 -15.60 6.36
C GLU A 43 3.82 -16.55 5.33
N SER A 44 2.87 -16.08 4.53
CA SER A 44 2.12 -16.90 3.57
C SER A 44 3.05 -17.65 2.60
N PRO A 45 2.81 -18.95 2.35
CA PRO A 45 3.61 -19.76 1.41
C PRO A 45 3.40 -19.36 -0.05
N GLN A 46 2.41 -18.49 -0.34
CA GLN A 46 2.09 -18.02 -1.68
C GLN A 46 3.00 -16.88 -2.16
N VAL A 47 4.00 -16.48 -1.37
CA VAL A 47 4.98 -15.45 -1.74
C VAL A 47 6.32 -16.13 -2.00
N ARG A 48 6.88 -15.88 -3.19
CA ARG A 48 8.21 -16.38 -3.56
C ARG A 48 9.29 -15.83 -2.62
N PRO A 49 10.34 -16.60 -2.28
CA PRO A 49 11.43 -16.14 -1.42
C PRO A 49 12.04 -14.82 -1.91
N GLU A 50 12.33 -14.70 -3.21
CA GLU A 50 12.85 -13.47 -3.82
C GLU A 50 11.98 -12.22 -3.57
N VAL A 51 10.66 -12.40 -3.47
CA VAL A 51 9.74 -11.29 -3.19
C VAL A 51 9.73 -10.95 -1.71
N ARG A 52 9.88 -11.95 -0.85
CA ARG A 52 10.01 -11.78 0.60
C ARG A 52 11.30 -11.03 0.94
N GLU A 53 12.41 -11.36 0.29
CA GLU A 53 13.71 -10.68 0.43
C GLU A 53 13.67 -9.21 0.00
N ARG A 54 12.80 -8.83 -0.95
CA ARG A 54 12.62 -7.42 -1.34
C ARG A 54 11.79 -6.61 -0.35
N VAL A 55 11.04 -7.27 0.54
CA VAL A 55 10.09 -6.65 1.47
C VAL A 55 10.63 -6.57 2.90
N LEU A 56 11.52 -7.50 3.29
CA LEU A 56 12.22 -7.53 4.59
C LEU A 56 13.47 -6.64 4.56
#